data_AF-A0ABD1VZA2-F1
#
_entry.id   AF-A0ABD1VZA2-F1
#
_cell.length_a   1.000
_cell.length_b   1.000
_cell.length_c   1.000
_cell.angle_alpha   90.00
_cell.angle_beta   90.00
_cell.angle_gamma   90.00
#
_symmetry.space_group_name_H-M   'P 1'
#
loop_
_entity.id
_entity.type
_entity.pdbx_description
1 polymer ?
#
loop_
_entity_poly.entity_id
_entity_poly.type
_entity_poly.pdbx_seq_one_letter_code
_entity_poly.pdbx_strand_id
1 'polypeptide(L)'
;MEGKMESKFSDEDDFQLDSRGRLKISLFYNGNPDWWLSRAEMIFKMNRLSEVEKVEAAAACFDGEAWAWFQWVDRRRTVRTWGELKDFMVARFRLDDVFVGEEFST
;
A
#
# COMPACT_ATOMS: atom_id res chain seq x y z
N MET A 1 33.75 -12.71 4.45
CA MET A 1 32.45 -13.09 3.86
C MET A 1 31.42 -12.17 4.48
N GLU A 2 31.19 -11.02 3.86
CA GLU A 2 30.17 -10.07 4.32
C GLU A 2 29.14 -9.99 3.21
N GLY A 3 28.01 -10.66 3.44
CA GLY A 3 26.89 -10.68 2.52
C GLY A 3 26.28 -9.29 2.48
N LYS A 4 26.57 -8.54 1.41
CA LYS A 4 25.78 -7.38 1.02
C LYS A 4 24.36 -7.83 0.70
N MET A 5 23.44 -7.55 1.61
CA MET A 5 22.01 -7.56 1.33
C MET A 5 21.68 -6.25 0.61
N GLU A 6 22.12 -6.16 -0.65
CA GLU A 6 21.66 -5.10 -1.55
C GLU A 6 20.23 -5.46 -1.95
N SER A 7 19.28 -4.83 -1.26
CA SER A 7 17.86 -4.82 -1.61
C SER A 7 17.70 -4.21 -3.00
N LYS A 8 17.68 -5.08 -4.01
CA LYS A 8 17.23 -4.72 -5.35
C LYS A 8 15.71 -4.68 -5.34
N PHE A 9 15.15 -3.59 -4.81
CA PHE A 9 13.83 -3.14 -5.26
C PHE A 9 14.06 -2.58 -6.66
N SER A 10 13.78 -3.39 -7.66
CA SER A 10 13.73 -2.95 -9.05
C SER A 10 12.38 -2.27 -9.26
N ASP A 11 12.38 -1.06 -9.83
CA ASP A 11 11.17 -0.30 -10.21
C ASP A 11 10.21 -1.09 -11.14
N GLU A 12 10.67 -2.23 -11.66
CA GLU A 12 9.95 -3.13 -12.58
C GLU A 12 9.09 -4.22 -11.88
N ASP A 13 9.21 -4.43 -10.56
CA ASP A 13 8.48 -5.48 -9.82
C ASP A 13 7.06 -5.07 -9.40
N ASP A 14 6.51 -4.08 -10.07
CA ASP A 14 5.37 -3.31 -9.57
C ASP A 14 4.03 -3.71 -10.23
N PHE A 15 4.07 -4.64 -11.18
CA PHE A 15 2.87 -5.16 -11.85
C PHE A 15 3.03 -6.65 -12.15
N GLN A 16 2.86 -7.50 -11.14
CA GLN A 16 2.73 -8.93 -11.40
C GLN A 16 1.32 -9.21 -11.94
N LEU A 17 1.17 -9.80 -13.13
CA LEU A 17 -0.12 -10.34 -13.55
C LEU A 17 -0.23 -11.78 -13.01
N ASP A 18 -1.38 -12.16 -12.46
CA ASP A 18 -1.66 -13.56 -12.17
C ASP A 18 -1.75 -14.37 -13.48
N SER A 19 -1.82 -15.70 -13.38
CA SER A 19 -1.96 -16.60 -14.53
C SER A 19 -3.23 -16.39 -15.37
N ARG A 20 -4.12 -15.49 -14.94
CA ARG A 20 -5.35 -15.08 -15.62
C ARG A 20 -5.27 -13.65 -16.17
N GLY A 21 -4.09 -13.02 -16.13
CA GLY A 21 -3.89 -11.65 -16.62
C GLY A 21 -4.44 -10.57 -15.69
N ARG A 22 -4.71 -10.88 -14.42
CA ARG A 22 -5.18 -9.89 -13.43
C ARG A 22 -4.00 -9.28 -12.70
N LEU A 23 -3.98 -7.96 -12.60
CA LEU A 23 -3.01 -7.20 -11.82
C LEU A 23 -3.01 -7.66 -10.35
N LYS A 24 -1.92 -8.31 -9.95
CA LYS A 24 -1.52 -8.57 -8.57
C LYS A 24 -0.96 -7.26 -8.04
N ILE A 25 -1.70 -6.67 -7.13
CA ILE A 25 -1.39 -5.36 -6.55
C ILE A 25 -0.03 -5.45 -5.83
N SER A 26 0.84 -4.46 -6.05
CA SER A 26 2.13 -4.35 -5.38
C SER A 26 1.96 -4.28 -3.87
N LEU A 27 2.87 -4.92 -3.13
CA LEU A 27 2.95 -4.81 -1.68
C LEU A 27 3.10 -3.35 -1.27
N PHE A 28 2.28 -2.89 -0.32
CA PHE A 28 2.39 -1.55 0.24
C PHE A 28 3.37 -1.58 1.41
N TYR A 29 4.57 -1.02 1.21
CA TYR A 29 5.61 -0.91 2.24
C TYR A 29 5.87 0.57 2.54
N ASN A 30 5.11 1.15 3.48
CA ASN A 30 5.34 2.48 4.09
C ASN A 30 5.71 3.65 3.15
N GLY A 31 5.37 3.54 1.86
CA GLY A 31 5.69 4.52 0.83
C GLY A 31 4.58 5.55 0.66
N ASN A 32 4.64 6.32 -0.43
CA ASN A 32 3.65 7.33 -0.74
C ASN A 32 2.24 6.70 -0.88
N PRO A 33 1.31 6.96 0.07
CA PRO A 33 -0.02 6.35 0.05
C PRO A 33 -0.86 6.86 -1.13
N ASP A 34 -0.67 8.12 -1.56
CA ASP A 34 -1.43 8.71 -2.68
C ASP A 34 -1.13 7.97 -4.00
N TRP A 35 0.14 7.62 -4.24
CA TRP A 35 0.54 6.85 -5.43
C TRP A 35 -0.04 5.43 -5.41
N TRP A 36 0.07 4.71 -4.28
CA TRP A 36 -0.44 3.34 -4.18
C TRP A 36 -1.96 3.30 -4.30
N LEU A 37 -2.67 4.23 -3.65
CA LEU A 37 -4.13 4.35 -3.72
C LEU A 37 -4.61 4.59 -5.16
N SER A 38 -3.93 5.46 -5.90
CA SER A 38 -4.26 5.74 -7.31
C SER A 38 -4.15 4.47 -8.17
N ARG A 39 -3.13 3.65 -7.93
CA ARG A 39 -2.93 2.37 -8.63
C ARG A 39 -3.96 1.32 -8.24
N ALA A 40 -4.25 1.18 -6.94
CA ALA A 40 -5.27 0.27 -6.44
C ALA A 40 -6.66 0.59 -7.02
N GLU A 41 -7.03 1.87 -7.09
CA GLU A 41 -8.30 2.30 -7.69
C GLU A 41 -8.43 1.89 -9.16
N MET A 42 -7.36 2.03 -9.95
CA MET A 42 -7.34 1.59 -11.35
C MET A 42 -7.59 0.08 -11.46
N ILE A 43 -6.91 -0.71 -10.63
CA ILE A 43 -7.05 -2.18 -10.62
C ILE A 43 -8.45 -2.60 -10.18
N PHE A 44 -8.99 -1.97 -9.14
CA PHE A 44 -10.33 -2.27 -8.64
C PHE A 44 -11.41 -1.93 -9.65
N LYS A 45 -11.25 -0.81 -10.37
CA LYS A 45 -12.16 -0.41 -11.45
C LYS A 45 -12.12 -1.39 -12.62
N MET A 46 -10.93 -1.82 -13.03
CA MET A 46 -10.76 -2.81 -14.11
C MET A 46 -11.40 -4.15 -13.76
N ASN A 47 -11.26 -4.60 -12.51
CA ASN A 47 -11.81 -5.88 -12.04
C ASN A 47 -13.25 -5.80 -11.52
N ARG A 48 -13.85 -4.60 -11.49
CA ARG A 48 -15.22 -4.34 -10.99
C ARG A 48 -15.46 -4.85 -9.57
N LEU A 49 -14.49 -4.64 -8.68
CA LEU A 49 -14.61 -5.09 -7.29
C LEU A 49 -15.67 -4.29 -6.52
N SER A 50 -16.43 -4.98 -5.66
CA SER A 50 -17.30 -4.38 -4.66
C SER A 50 -16.50 -3.73 -3.53
N GLU A 51 -17.14 -2.88 -2.72
CA GLU A 51 -16.47 -2.19 -1.61
C GLU A 51 -15.79 -3.16 -0.62
N VAL A 52 -16.43 -4.29 -0.32
CA VAL A 52 -15.87 -5.32 0.56
C VAL A 52 -14.67 -6.00 -0.08
N GLU A 53 -14.78 -6.40 -1.35
CA GLU A 53 -13.67 -7.04 -2.08
C GLU A 53 -12.46 -6.11 -2.22
N LYS A 54 -12.67 -4.80 -2.36
CA LYS A 54 -11.58 -3.81 -2.38
C LYS A 54 -10.83 -3.76 -1.05
N VAL A 55 -11.56 -3.74 0.07
CA VAL A 55 -10.96 -3.73 1.41
C VAL A 55 -10.16 -5.01 1.64
N GLU A 56 -10.72 -6.17 1.29
CA GLU A 56 -10.03 -7.46 1.41
C GLU A 56 -8.78 -7.53 0.52
N ALA A 57 -8.89 -7.09 -0.75
CA ALA A 57 -7.78 -7.06 -1.68
C ALA A 57 -6.67 -6.11 -1.21
N ALA A 58 -7.02 -4.93 -0.70
CA ALA A 58 -6.06 -3.98 -0.13
C ALA A 58 -5.36 -4.54 1.11
N ALA A 59 -6.13 -5.16 2.02
CA ALA A 59 -5.60 -5.80 3.22
C ALA A 59 -4.58 -6.90 2.88
N ALA A 60 -4.83 -7.68 1.82
CA ALA A 60 -3.90 -8.71 1.33
C ALA A 60 -2.57 -8.16 0.78
N CYS A 61 -2.49 -6.84 0.52
CA CYS A 61 -1.29 -6.17 0.02
C CYS A 61 -0.50 -5.46 1.12
N PHE A 62 -1.04 -5.39 2.33
CA PHE A 62 -0.33 -4.82 3.47
C PHE A 62 0.65 -5.84 4.04
N ASP A 63 1.84 -5.36 4.38
CA ASP A 63 2.86 -6.14 5.06
C ASP A 63 3.52 -5.29 6.16
N GLY A 64 4.27 -5.93 7.05
CA GLY A 64 5.02 -5.28 8.12
C GLY A 64 4.19 -4.30 8.96
N GLU A 65 4.61 -3.04 9.02
CA GLU A 65 3.96 -1.97 9.77
C GLU A 65 2.53 -1.70 9.30
N ALA A 66 2.30 -1.73 7.98
CA ALA A 66 0.97 -1.48 7.41
C ALA A 66 -0.01 -2.59 7.79
N TRP A 67 0.44 -3.85 7.80
CA TRP A 67 -0.39 -4.97 8.23
C TRP A 67 -0.72 -4.88 9.72
N ALA A 68 0.28 -4.61 10.57
CA ALA A 68 0.08 -4.46 12.02
C ALA A 68 -0.90 -3.31 12.34
N TRP A 69 -0.77 -2.19 11.63
CA TRP A 69 -1.70 -1.06 11.72
C TRP A 69 -3.12 -1.45 11.29
N PHE A 70 -3.27 -2.10 10.14
CA PHE A 70 -4.59 -2.50 9.65
C PHE A 70 -5.30 -3.43 10.64
N GLN A 71 -4.58 -4.42 11.20
CA GLN A 71 -5.14 -5.29 12.25
C GLN A 71 -5.59 -4.52 13.49
N TRP A 72 -4.86 -3.47 13.88
CA TRP A 72 -5.24 -2.63 15.01
C TRP A 72 -6.49 -1.79 14.71
N VAL A 73 -6.61 -1.24 13.49
CA VAL A 73 -7.78 -0.47 13.06
C VAL A 73 -9.00 -1.38 13.01
N ASP A 74 -8.91 -2.51 12.32
CA ASP A 74 -10.04 -3.41 12.07
C ASP A 74 -10.62 -4.01 13.35
N ARG A 75 -9.77 -4.31 14.34
CA ARG A 75 -10.21 -4.76 15.68
C ARG A 75 -11.04 -3.72 16.44
N ARG A 76 -10.81 -2.43 16.17
CA ARG A 76 -11.46 -1.32 16.89
C ARG A 76 -12.67 -0.80 16.14
N ARG A 77 -12.59 -0.82 14.82
CA ARG A 77 -13.63 -0.40 13.89
C ARG A 77 -13.48 -1.25 12.65
N THR A 78 -14.39 -2.20 12.46
CA THR A 78 -14.39 -3.00 11.24
C THR A 78 -14.52 -2.06 10.04
N VAL A 79 -13.52 -2.06 9.17
CA VAL A 79 -13.50 -1.18 8.00
C VAL A 79 -14.39 -1.82 6.95
N ARG A 80 -15.52 -1.17 6.63
CA ARG A 80 -16.55 -1.78 5.76
C ARG A 80 -16.56 -1.23 4.35
N THR A 81 -15.90 -0.09 4.14
CA THR A 81 -15.89 0.61 2.85
C THR A 81 -14.48 0.94 2.41
N TRP A 82 -14.28 1.01 1.11
CA TRP A 82 -13.01 1.41 0.53
C TRP A 82 -12.69 2.87 0.88
N GLY A 83 -13.71 3.74 0.88
CA GLY A 83 -13.57 5.14 1.28
C GLY A 83 -12.98 5.33 2.67
N GLU A 84 -13.51 4.61 3.68
CA GLU A 84 -12.97 4.66 5.04
C GLU A 84 -11.52 4.18 5.11
N LEU A 85 -11.19 3.10 4.40
CA LEU A 85 -9.81 2.60 4.37
C LEU A 85 -8.85 3.64 3.79
N LYS A 86 -9.23 4.31 2.69
CA LYS A 86 -8.42 5.39 2.09
C LYS A 86 -8.16 6.52 3.07
N ASP A 87 -9.20 7.01 3.73
CA ASP A 87 -9.07 8.11 4.69
C ASP A 87 -8.12 7.74 5.83
N PHE A 88 -8.21 6.51 6.33
CA PHE A 88 -7.31 6.01 7.37
C PHE A 88 -5.87 5.85 6.87
N MET A 89 -5.67 5.34 5.65
CA MET A 89 -4.33 5.20 5.06
C MET A 89 -3.65 6.56 4.89
N VAL A 90 -4.38 7.54 4.34
CA VAL A 90 -3.86 8.91 4.18
C VAL A 90 -3.54 9.51 5.55
N ALA A 91 -4.45 9.40 6.53
CA ALA A 91 -4.19 9.92 7.87
C ALA A 91 -2.97 9.27 8.56
N ARG A 92 -2.70 7.99 8.29
CA ARG A 92 -1.62 7.23 8.94
C ARG A 92 -0.26 7.40 8.27
N PHE A 93 -0.21 7.35 6.95
CA PHE A 93 1.04 7.22 6.19
C PHE A 93 1.41 8.49 5.42
N ARG A 94 0.47 9.44 5.23
CA ARG A 94 0.80 10.72 4.58
C ARG A 94 1.60 11.65 5.49
N LEU A 95 1.46 11.51 6.81
CA LEU A 95 2.16 12.35 7.78
C LEU A 95 3.60 11.91 8.06
N ASP A 96 4.01 10.72 7.60
CA ASP A 96 5.39 10.24 7.73
C ASP A 96 6.32 10.80 6.62
N ASP A 97 5.79 11.57 5.66
CA ASP A 97 6.54 12.18 4.54
C ASP A 97 7.02 13.62 4.81
N VAL A 98 6.77 14.15 6.02
CA VAL A 98 7.27 15.47 6.43
C VAL A 98 8.41 15.29 7.43
N PHE A 99 9.61 14.97 6.90
CA PHE A 99 10.97 15.39 7.33
C PHE A 99 12.04 14.31 7.06
N VAL A 100 12.85 14.48 6.00
CA VAL A 100 14.32 14.56 6.14
C VAL A 100 14.85 15.67 5.23
N GLY A 101 15.07 16.83 5.87
CA GLY A 101 16.05 17.88 5.57
C GLY A 101 16.54 18.12 4.15
N GLU A 102 16.02 19.17 3.52
CA GLU A 102 16.92 20.15 2.91
C GLU A 102 17.79 20.77 4.02
N GLU A 103 19.06 20.37 4.10
CA GLU A 103 20.18 21.25 4.50
C GLU A 103 21.45 20.79 3.77
N PHE A 104 21.60 21.25 2.52
CA PHE A 104 22.94 21.57 2.02
C PHE A 104 23.09 23.08 2.13
N SER A 105 23.52 23.54 3.31
CA SER A 105 24.04 24.89 3.48
C SER A 105 25.54 24.85 3.70
N THR A 106 26.22 25.55 2.78
CA THR A 106 27.62 26.02 2.74
C THR A 106 28.59 25.19 1.92
#